data_AF-A0A0P0M467-F1
#
_entry.id   AF-A0A0P0M467-F1
#
_cell.length_a   1.000
_cell.length_b   1.000
_cell.length_c   1.000
_cell.angle_alpha   90.00
_cell.angle_beta   90.00
_cell.angle_gamma   90.00
#
_symmetry.space_group_name_H-M   'P 1'
#
loop_
_entity.id
_entity.type
_entity.pdbx_description
1 polymer ?
#
loop_
_entity_poly.entity_id
_entity_poly.type
_entity_poly.pdbx_seq_one_letter_code
_entity_poly.pdbx_strand_id
1 'polypeptide(L)'
;MLYTGIFLVGKMQGKLYSAIHCFYLCLVILLLLLIALYGTERTSLYVLWKTISNEILLPLAFIYFLRTKNDIKLIVNLYLKVFWVLCIYGIIEFLLNYNIILYWLQSQTDLSFWVDHTNDIRYGYGRYNSFFHFPITFGDACVVFFYFLTFFYSKYEGVFISRKSYIKTLCLLLIGVFLANSRATILALVFGLLQFDYIRKPKTLLIAFSIFLIMVLPFSDYILNVYHSIFDFTGNYDVGGSSMDMRMRQLDISLFLFLQNPIFGGGLSMIYYLMTDISIPELAGAESQLFYLLIERGLLGILGYLWLIISMCKLLPSYRKFNMVFVGIWVLASFVSLTVGLYINFPIIFLLIIYKSQKLNLLKR
;
A
#
# COMPACT_ATOMS: atom_id res chain seq x y z
N MET A 1 -1.87 6.69 13.17
CA MET A 1 -1.91 6.61 14.65
C MET A 1 -3.09 5.73 15.03
N LEU A 2 -2.88 4.44 15.37
CA LEU A 2 -3.85 3.57 16.08
C LEU A 2 -3.32 2.16 16.41
N TYR A 3 -2.00 1.94 16.50
CA TYR A 3 -1.43 0.59 16.67
C TYR A 3 -0.23 0.54 17.62
N THR A 4 -0.34 1.09 18.83
CA THR A 4 0.70 0.91 19.85
C THR A 4 0.07 0.85 21.23
N GLY A 5 -0.22 -0.37 21.67
CA GLY A 5 -0.70 -0.65 23.01
C GLY A 5 -0.30 -2.05 23.45
N ILE A 6 0.78 -2.11 24.24
CA ILE A 6 1.10 -3.10 25.27
C ILE A 6 1.48 -4.51 24.76
N PHE A 7 2.72 -4.96 25.03
CA PHE A 7 3.01 -6.02 26.01
C PHE A 7 4.48 -6.44 25.97
N LEU A 8 5.06 -6.44 27.17
CA LEU A 8 6.44 -6.74 27.53
C LEU A 8 6.54 -8.21 27.99
N VAL A 9 7.73 -8.78 27.76
CA VAL A 9 8.30 -10.01 28.36
C VAL A 9 7.78 -11.37 27.84
N GLY A 10 8.72 -12.20 27.35
CA GLY A 10 8.52 -13.66 27.37
C GLY A 10 9.34 -14.54 26.40
N LYS A 11 10.63 -14.74 26.70
CA LYS A 11 11.52 -15.87 26.34
C LYS A 11 11.64 -16.39 24.88
N MET A 12 12.89 -16.29 24.42
CA MET A 12 13.51 -16.81 23.20
C MET A 12 13.56 -18.34 23.11
N GLN A 13 13.34 -18.91 21.92
CA GLN A 13 14.04 -20.11 21.41
C GLN A 13 14.15 -20.09 19.87
N GLY A 14 15.37 -20.18 19.33
CA GLY A 14 15.66 -20.31 17.88
C GLY A 14 16.98 -19.67 17.41
N LYS A 15 18.13 -20.10 17.97
CA LYS A 15 19.43 -19.36 17.96
C LYS A 15 20.09 -19.08 16.60
N LEU A 16 19.75 -19.74 15.49
CA LEU A 16 20.38 -19.44 14.18
C LEU A 16 19.51 -18.55 13.26
N TYR A 17 18.20 -18.76 13.28
CA TYR A 17 17.25 -17.89 12.57
C TYR A 17 17.03 -16.56 13.29
N SER A 18 17.10 -16.51 14.63
CA SER A 18 16.99 -15.25 15.38
C SER A 18 18.21 -14.36 15.25
N ALA A 19 19.41 -14.92 15.05
CA ALA A 19 20.64 -14.15 14.88
C ALA A 19 20.65 -13.39 13.55
N ILE A 20 20.22 -14.05 12.47
CA ILE A 20 20.08 -13.44 11.14
C ILE A 20 19.00 -12.35 11.16
N HIS A 21 17.86 -12.59 11.80
CA HIS A 21 16.79 -11.58 11.92
C HIS A 21 17.19 -10.40 12.83
N CYS A 22 17.86 -10.65 13.96
CA CYS A 22 18.42 -9.57 14.80
C CYS A 22 19.50 -8.79 14.06
N PHE A 23 20.33 -9.44 13.25
CA PHE A 23 21.35 -8.77 12.46
C PHE A 23 20.73 -7.83 11.42
N TYR A 24 19.72 -8.29 10.67
CA TYR A 24 19.00 -7.44 9.74
C TYR A 24 18.25 -6.30 10.44
N LEU A 25 17.72 -6.56 11.63
CA LEU A 25 17.07 -5.54 12.43
C LEU A 25 18.05 -4.45 12.88
N CYS A 26 19.19 -4.86 13.42
CA CYS A 26 20.25 -3.95 13.82
C CYS A 26 20.78 -3.18 12.61
N LEU A 27 20.86 -3.80 11.43
CA LEU A 27 21.29 -3.15 10.21
C LEU A 27 20.26 -2.10 9.74
N VAL A 28 18.96 -2.41 9.73
CA VAL A 28 17.93 -1.44 9.33
C VAL A 28 17.84 -0.30 10.35
N ILE A 29 17.91 -0.59 11.65
CA ILE A 29 17.94 0.44 12.71
C ILE A 29 19.20 1.31 12.58
N LEU A 30 20.37 0.70 12.35
CA LEU A 30 21.62 1.42 12.13
C LEU A 30 21.54 2.29 10.88
N LEU A 31 20.99 1.78 9.78
CA LEU A 31 20.82 2.55 8.53
C LEU A 31 19.86 3.73 8.72
N LEU A 32 18.74 3.54 9.41
CA LEU A 32 17.81 4.64 9.74
C LEU A 32 18.45 5.68 10.68
N LEU A 33 19.24 5.23 11.65
CA LEU A 33 20.00 6.11 12.53
C LEU A 33 21.07 6.89 11.76
N LEU A 34 21.79 6.25 10.83
CA LEU A 34 22.77 6.92 9.98
C LEU A 34 22.09 7.97 9.08
N ILE A 35 20.94 7.64 8.48
CA ILE A 35 20.16 8.60 7.68
C ILE A 35 19.66 9.77 8.55
N ALA A 36 19.26 9.51 9.79
CA ALA A 36 18.82 10.56 10.71
C ALA A 36 19.96 11.42 11.27
N LEU A 37 21.16 10.86 11.43
CA LEU A 37 22.34 11.54 12.00
C LEU A 37 23.13 12.34 10.96
N TYR A 38 23.23 11.82 9.73
CA TYR A 38 23.98 12.44 8.63
C TYR A 38 23.08 13.13 7.58
N GLY A 39 21.76 13.07 7.75
CA GLY A 39 20.81 13.89 7.00
C GLY A 39 20.96 15.37 7.35
N THR A 40 20.70 16.25 6.38
CA THR A 40 21.04 17.68 6.48
C THR A 40 20.14 18.49 7.41
N GLU A 41 19.02 17.94 7.88
CA GLU A 41 17.96 18.66 8.61
C GLU A 41 17.49 17.93 9.90
N ARG A 42 17.21 18.70 10.97
CA ARG A 42 17.06 18.22 12.38
C ARG A 42 15.63 17.89 12.84
N THR A 43 14.62 17.91 11.96
CA THR A 43 13.21 17.54 12.28
C THR A 43 12.96 16.03 12.38
N SER A 44 14.02 15.23 12.39
CA SER A 44 14.05 13.81 12.07
C SER A 44 13.63 12.84 13.20
N LEU A 45 13.56 13.25 14.46
CA LEU A 45 13.34 12.31 15.59
C LEU A 45 11.94 11.70 15.61
N TYR A 46 10.88 12.49 15.41
CA TYR A 46 9.51 11.96 15.34
C TYR A 46 9.34 11.03 14.14
N VAL A 47 9.91 11.42 12.99
CA VAL A 47 9.85 10.66 11.75
C VAL A 47 10.64 9.36 11.90
N LEU A 48 11.82 9.42 12.50
CA LEU A 48 12.63 8.26 12.84
C LEU A 48 11.88 7.32 13.77
N TRP A 49 11.23 7.82 14.83
CA TRP A 49 10.40 7.01 15.71
C TRP A 49 9.19 6.40 15.02
N LYS A 50 8.51 7.15 14.17
CA LYS A 50 7.42 6.63 13.33
C LYS A 50 7.91 5.53 12.39
N THR A 51 9.09 5.70 11.78
CA THR A 51 9.70 4.71 10.90
C THR A 51 10.08 3.45 11.68
N ILE A 52 10.74 3.59 12.83
CA ILE A 52 11.12 2.45 13.68
C ILE A 52 9.86 1.73 14.21
N SER A 53 8.86 2.45 14.69
CA SER A 53 7.65 1.81 15.22
C SER A 53 6.88 1.05 14.13
N ASN A 54 6.68 1.67 12.96
CA ASN A 54 5.80 1.13 11.92
C ASN A 54 6.53 0.16 10.99
N GLU A 55 7.76 0.45 10.57
CA GLU A 55 8.49 -0.38 9.61
C GLU A 55 9.22 -1.54 10.29
N ILE A 56 9.54 -1.43 11.59
CA ILE A 56 10.40 -2.41 12.28
C ILE A 56 9.66 -3.13 13.41
N LEU A 57 9.17 -2.40 14.41
CA LEU A 57 8.57 -3.01 15.60
C LEU A 57 7.26 -3.74 15.28
N LEU A 58 6.44 -3.19 14.38
CA LEU A 58 5.16 -3.79 14.02
C LEU A 58 5.32 -5.15 13.32
N PRO A 59 6.11 -5.33 12.24
CA PRO A 59 6.37 -6.65 11.66
C PRO A 59 6.96 -7.65 12.67
N LEU A 60 7.85 -7.20 13.56
CA LEU A 60 8.41 -8.06 14.61
C LEU A 60 7.35 -8.56 15.59
N ALA A 61 6.45 -7.69 16.02
CA ALA A 61 5.33 -8.07 16.87
C ALA A 61 4.49 -9.15 16.18
N PHE A 62 4.19 -9.00 14.88
CA PHE A 62 3.48 -10.02 14.10
C PHE A 62 4.22 -11.37 14.06
N ILE A 63 5.54 -11.36 13.85
CA ILE A 63 6.34 -12.59 13.88
C ILE A 63 6.29 -13.24 15.27
N TYR A 64 6.30 -12.44 16.34
CA TYR A 64 6.37 -12.94 17.70
C TYR A 64 5.02 -13.47 18.21
N PHE A 65 3.92 -12.78 17.94
CA PHE A 65 2.58 -13.10 18.47
C PHE A 65 1.81 -14.13 17.65
N LEU A 66 2.05 -14.25 16.34
CA LEU A 66 1.38 -15.26 15.51
C LEU A 66 2.05 -16.63 15.69
N ARG A 67 1.60 -17.39 16.70
CA ARG A 67 2.16 -18.69 17.07
C ARG A 67 1.20 -19.85 16.85
N THR A 68 -0.09 -19.62 16.99
CA THR A 68 -1.11 -20.67 16.95
C THR A 68 -2.10 -20.46 15.83
N LYS A 69 -2.83 -21.53 15.51
CA LYS A 69 -3.97 -21.47 14.59
C LYS A 69 -5.00 -20.43 15.02
N ASN A 70 -5.22 -20.28 16.34
CA ASN A 70 -6.17 -19.32 16.88
C ASN A 70 -5.70 -17.87 16.72
N ASP A 71 -4.40 -17.60 16.77
CA ASP A 71 -3.87 -16.25 16.54
C ASP A 71 -4.07 -15.83 15.08
N ILE A 72 -3.76 -16.75 14.15
CA ILE A 72 -4.02 -16.56 12.71
C ILE A 72 -5.52 -16.35 12.46
N LYS A 73 -6.36 -17.16 13.12
CA LYS A 73 -7.82 -17.04 13.08
C LYS A 73 -8.27 -15.66 13.54
N LEU A 74 -7.77 -15.20 14.69
CA LEU A 74 -8.13 -13.92 15.28
C LEU A 74 -7.74 -12.76 14.35
N ILE A 75 -6.49 -12.73 13.90
CA ILE A 75 -5.96 -11.59 13.14
C ILE A 75 -6.63 -11.45 11.78
N VAL A 76 -6.90 -12.55 11.06
CA VAL A 76 -7.58 -12.48 9.77
C VAL A 76 -9.03 -12.03 9.95
N ASN A 77 -9.73 -12.49 10.99
CA ASN A 77 -11.08 -12.00 11.31
C ASN A 77 -11.09 -10.52 11.68
N LEU A 78 -10.07 -10.04 12.39
CA LEU A 78 -9.93 -8.64 12.71
C LEU A 78 -9.78 -7.82 11.43
N TYR A 79 -8.88 -8.22 10.52
CA TYR A 79 -8.73 -7.55 9.23
C TYR A 79 -10.02 -7.55 8.41
N LEU A 80 -10.78 -8.66 8.37
CA LEU A 80 -12.09 -8.68 7.71
C LEU A 80 -13.02 -7.59 8.25
N LYS A 81 -13.14 -7.48 9.58
CA LYS A 81 -13.99 -6.47 10.22
C LYS A 81 -13.49 -5.05 9.97
N VAL A 82 -12.17 -4.82 10.05
CA VAL A 82 -11.55 -3.52 9.75
C VAL A 82 -11.90 -3.10 8.33
N PHE A 83 -11.69 -3.98 7.34
CA PHE A 83 -12.02 -3.67 5.95
C PHE A 83 -13.51 -3.49 5.71
N TRP A 84 -14.39 -4.16 6.44
CA TRP A 84 -15.82 -3.86 6.39
C TRP A 84 -16.11 -2.45 6.85
N VAL A 85 -15.56 -2.02 7.99
CA VAL A 85 -15.73 -0.66 8.49
C VAL A 85 -15.22 0.37 7.47
N LEU A 86 -14.02 0.14 6.92
CA LEU A 86 -13.43 1.02 5.91
C LEU A 86 -14.32 1.14 4.65
N CYS A 87 -14.76 0.01 4.08
CA CYS A 87 -15.55 0.04 2.85
C CYS A 87 -16.97 0.56 3.08
N ILE A 88 -17.62 0.19 4.19
CA ILE A 88 -18.95 0.70 4.53
C ILE A 88 -18.89 2.21 4.74
N TYR A 89 -17.87 2.72 5.43
CA TYR A 89 -17.71 4.15 5.60
C TYR A 89 -17.42 4.87 4.28
N GLY A 90 -16.61 4.29 3.38
CA GLY A 90 -16.43 4.83 2.04
C GLY A 90 -17.74 4.92 1.24
N ILE A 91 -18.65 3.94 1.41
CA ILE A 91 -20.00 4.00 0.82
C ILE A 91 -20.82 5.12 1.46
N ILE A 92 -20.75 5.31 2.77
CA ILE A 92 -21.43 6.41 3.47
C ILE A 92 -20.91 7.76 2.95
N GLU A 93 -19.60 7.91 2.83
CA GLU A 93 -18.94 9.10 2.26
C GLU A 93 -19.42 9.38 0.82
N PHE A 94 -19.56 8.33 -0.01
CA PHE A 94 -20.14 8.42 -1.34
C PHE A 94 -21.59 8.90 -1.34
N LEU A 95 -22.43 8.33 -0.47
CA LEU A 95 -23.86 8.69 -0.39
C LEU A 95 -24.07 10.10 0.14
N LEU A 96 -23.20 10.56 1.03
CA LEU A 96 -23.24 11.90 1.60
C LEU A 96 -22.56 12.94 0.70
N ASN A 97 -21.65 12.51 -0.18
CA ASN A 97 -20.76 13.35 -0.96
C ASN A 97 -19.87 14.29 -0.11
N TYR A 98 -19.57 13.90 1.13
CA TYR A 98 -18.60 14.56 2.01
C TYR A 98 -18.09 13.59 3.09
N ASN A 99 -16.86 13.80 3.56
CA ASN A 99 -16.24 12.96 4.59
C ASN A 99 -16.33 13.61 5.97
N ILE A 100 -17.35 13.25 6.76
CA ILE A 100 -17.60 13.78 8.11
C ILE A 100 -16.35 13.74 8.99
N ILE A 101 -15.64 12.61 9.00
CA ILE A 101 -14.50 12.37 9.89
C ILE A 101 -13.29 13.21 9.47
N LEU A 102 -12.97 13.24 8.17
CA LEU A 102 -11.85 14.06 7.69
C LEU A 102 -12.15 15.55 7.86
N TYR A 103 -13.39 15.98 7.60
CA TYR A 103 -13.81 17.36 7.83
C TYR A 103 -13.68 17.74 9.31
N TRP A 104 -14.13 16.88 10.21
CA TRP A 104 -13.93 17.08 11.65
C TRP A 104 -12.44 17.16 11.99
N LEU A 105 -11.61 16.22 11.53
CA LEU A 105 -10.15 16.26 11.78
C LEU A 105 -9.49 17.53 11.24
N GLN A 106 -9.88 17.97 10.05
CA GLN A 106 -9.40 19.21 9.44
C GLN A 106 -9.78 20.42 10.30
N SER A 107 -10.99 20.46 10.87
CA SER A 107 -11.42 21.52 11.78
C SER A 107 -10.61 21.60 13.09
N GLN A 108 -9.90 20.53 13.46
CA GLN A 108 -9.11 20.47 14.70
C GLN A 108 -7.66 20.95 14.51
N THR A 109 -7.21 21.19 13.28
CA THR A 109 -5.81 21.52 13.00
C THR A 109 -5.71 22.57 11.89
N ASP A 110 -4.89 23.61 12.08
CA ASP A 110 -4.57 24.58 11.02
C ASP A 110 -3.75 23.97 9.87
N LEU A 111 -3.32 22.72 10.02
CA LEU A 111 -2.56 21.95 9.05
C LEU A 111 -3.50 21.34 8.01
N SER A 112 -3.29 21.67 6.74
CA SER A 112 -4.01 21.16 5.57
C SER A 112 -3.68 19.69 5.23
N PHE A 113 -3.38 18.87 6.25
CA PHE A 113 -3.00 17.47 6.08
C PHE A 113 -4.24 16.59 5.85
N TRP A 114 -5.34 16.84 6.54
CA TRP A 114 -6.57 16.06 6.38
C TRP A 114 -7.45 16.75 5.33
N VAL A 115 -7.41 16.26 4.09
CA VAL A 115 -8.14 16.86 2.97
C VAL A 115 -9.29 15.96 2.57
N ASP A 116 -10.50 16.51 2.54
CA ASP A 116 -11.63 15.87 1.89
C ASP A 116 -11.46 15.93 0.37
N HIS A 117 -11.49 14.76 -0.28
CA HIS A 117 -11.30 14.63 -1.73
C HIS A 117 -12.61 14.38 -2.47
N THR A 118 -13.77 14.47 -1.81
CA THR A 118 -15.08 14.32 -2.49
C THR A 118 -15.28 15.31 -3.64
N ASN A 119 -14.68 16.51 -3.53
CA ASN A 119 -14.70 17.55 -4.57
C ASN A 119 -13.63 17.35 -5.68
N ASP A 120 -12.70 16.41 -5.54
CA ASP A 120 -11.76 16.02 -6.61
C ASP A 120 -12.49 15.13 -7.61
N ILE A 121 -13.23 15.76 -8.53
CA ILE A 121 -14.04 15.05 -9.53
C ILE A 121 -13.13 14.51 -10.62
N ARG A 122 -13.17 13.18 -10.81
CA ARG A 122 -12.54 12.50 -11.94
C ARG A 122 -13.56 11.65 -12.67
N TYR A 123 -13.57 11.77 -13.99
CA TYR A 123 -14.46 10.97 -14.85
C TYR A 123 -15.95 11.13 -14.48
N GLY A 124 -16.34 12.31 -13.99
CA GLY A 124 -17.71 12.62 -13.57
C GLY A 124 -18.09 12.18 -12.15
N TYR A 125 -17.18 11.58 -11.38
CA TYR A 125 -17.43 11.13 -10.01
C TYR A 125 -16.38 11.68 -9.03
N GLY A 126 -16.79 11.97 -7.81
CA GLY A 126 -15.88 12.31 -6.71
C GLY A 126 -14.93 11.16 -6.34
N ARG A 127 -13.94 11.46 -5.50
CA ARG A 127 -12.98 10.48 -4.98
C ARG A 127 -13.13 10.35 -3.47
N TYR A 128 -13.20 9.12 -2.97
CA TYR A 128 -13.54 8.86 -1.58
C TYR A 128 -12.39 8.21 -0.84
N ASN A 129 -12.11 8.73 0.35
CA ASN A 129 -10.92 8.40 1.14
C ASN A 129 -11.18 7.36 2.22
N SER A 130 -12.44 7.18 2.62
CA SER A 130 -12.82 6.52 3.85
C SER A 130 -12.04 7.13 5.03
N PHE A 131 -11.38 6.30 5.85
CA PHE A 131 -10.51 6.73 6.95
C PHE A 131 -9.06 7.00 6.53
N PHE A 132 -8.74 6.90 5.24
CA PHE A 132 -7.40 7.18 4.75
C PHE A 132 -7.22 8.67 4.49
N HIS A 133 -5.96 9.09 4.43
CA HIS A 133 -5.59 10.45 4.06
C HIS A 133 -5.86 10.75 2.57
N PHE A 134 -5.80 9.72 1.71
CA PHE A 134 -5.87 9.90 0.27
C PHE A 134 -6.68 8.79 -0.38
N PRO A 135 -7.41 9.06 -1.49
CA PRO A 135 -8.31 8.06 -2.07
C PRO A 135 -7.54 6.87 -2.65
N ILE A 136 -6.37 7.14 -3.23
CA ILE A 136 -5.50 6.13 -3.84
C ILE A 136 -5.05 5.12 -2.78
N THR A 137 -4.65 5.62 -1.62
CA THR A 137 -4.23 4.80 -0.48
C THR A 137 -5.36 3.86 -0.04
N PHE A 138 -6.60 4.36 0.04
CA PHE A 138 -7.76 3.52 0.35
C PHE A 138 -7.97 2.43 -0.70
N GLY A 139 -7.92 2.80 -1.98
CA GLY A 139 -8.04 1.87 -3.10
C GLY A 139 -6.97 0.78 -3.06
N ASP A 140 -5.71 1.15 -2.90
CA ASP A 140 -4.58 0.22 -2.92
C ASP A 140 -4.61 -0.73 -1.70
N ALA A 141 -5.05 -0.24 -0.53
CA ALA A 141 -5.32 -1.11 0.62
C ALA A 141 -6.37 -2.17 0.27
N CYS A 142 -7.45 -1.78 -0.43
CA CYS A 142 -8.49 -2.70 -0.86
C CYS A 142 -7.94 -3.75 -1.83
N VAL A 143 -7.12 -3.35 -2.82
CA VAL A 143 -6.51 -4.28 -3.80
C VAL A 143 -5.59 -5.30 -3.12
N VAL A 144 -4.68 -4.83 -2.27
CA VAL A 144 -3.74 -5.70 -1.54
C VAL A 144 -4.51 -6.71 -0.69
N PHE A 145 -5.52 -6.25 0.07
CA PHE A 145 -6.30 -7.17 0.89
C PHE A 145 -7.20 -8.10 0.08
N PHE A 146 -7.74 -7.65 -1.05
CA PHE A 146 -8.52 -8.49 -1.98
C PHE A 146 -7.73 -9.71 -2.43
N TYR A 147 -6.47 -9.52 -2.82
CA TYR A 147 -5.64 -10.63 -3.29
C TYR A 147 -5.09 -11.50 -2.17
N PHE A 148 -4.74 -10.89 -1.02
CA PHE A 148 -4.43 -11.66 0.18
C PHE A 148 -5.61 -12.58 0.55
N LEU A 149 -6.82 -12.03 0.64
CA LEU A 149 -8.02 -12.77 1.05
C LEU A 149 -8.36 -13.88 0.05
N THR A 150 -8.29 -13.59 -1.25
CA THR A 150 -8.57 -14.57 -2.29
C THR A 150 -7.60 -15.74 -2.25
N PHE A 151 -6.30 -15.46 -2.14
CA PHE A 151 -5.29 -16.50 -1.99
C PHE A 151 -5.50 -17.29 -0.70
N PHE A 152 -5.62 -16.60 0.43
CA PHE A 152 -5.74 -17.22 1.75
C PHE A 152 -6.96 -18.12 1.84
N TYR A 153 -8.13 -17.65 1.38
CA TYR A 153 -9.36 -18.46 1.36
C TYR A 153 -9.22 -19.70 0.46
N SER A 154 -8.54 -19.58 -0.69
CA SER A 154 -8.36 -20.72 -1.61
C SER A 154 -7.45 -21.82 -1.06
N LYS A 155 -6.42 -21.43 -0.32
CA LYS A 155 -5.36 -22.33 0.16
C LYS A 155 -5.55 -22.79 1.60
N TYR A 156 -6.31 -22.10 2.43
CA TYR A 156 -6.45 -22.49 3.84
C TYR A 156 -7.16 -23.85 4.02
N GLU A 157 -6.65 -24.65 4.96
CA GLU A 157 -7.22 -25.94 5.37
C GLU A 157 -8.16 -25.78 6.56
N GLY A 158 -9.46 -25.93 6.27
CA GLY A 158 -10.55 -25.83 7.23
C GLY A 158 -11.49 -24.67 6.95
N VAL A 159 -12.62 -24.64 7.66
CA VAL A 159 -13.62 -23.58 7.52
C VAL A 159 -13.40 -22.55 8.61
N PHE A 160 -12.77 -21.44 8.23
CA PHE A 160 -12.57 -20.30 9.12
C PHE A 160 -13.45 -19.10 8.74
N ILE A 161 -13.48 -18.77 7.45
CA ILE A 161 -14.31 -17.70 6.89
C ILE A 161 -15.50 -18.37 6.23
N SER A 162 -16.73 -17.98 6.59
CA SER A 162 -17.90 -18.50 5.90
C SER A 162 -17.92 -18.02 4.45
N ARG A 163 -18.41 -18.84 3.52
CA ARG A 163 -18.53 -18.46 2.10
C ARG A 163 -19.28 -17.14 1.91
N LYS A 164 -20.32 -16.90 2.72
CA LYS A 164 -21.08 -15.63 2.74
C LYS A 164 -20.19 -14.45 3.15
N SER A 165 -19.42 -14.59 4.22
CA SER A 165 -18.49 -13.55 4.71
C SER A 165 -17.40 -13.26 3.68
N TYR A 166 -16.86 -14.30 3.04
CA TYR A 166 -15.84 -14.17 1.99
C TYR A 166 -16.38 -13.37 0.80
N ILE A 167 -17.52 -13.78 0.23
CA ILE A 167 -18.14 -13.09 -0.93
C ILE A 167 -18.48 -11.65 -0.58
N LYS A 168 -19.13 -11.41 0.59
CA LYS A 168 -19.45 -10.06 1.07
C LYS A 168 -18.20 -9.18 1.11
N THR A 169 -17.09 -9.70 1.63
CA THR A 169 -15.85 -8.92 1.75
C THR A 169 -15.28 -8.60 0.39
N LEU A 170 -15.22 -9.56 -0.55
CA LEU A 170 -14.73 -9.28 -1.90
C LEU A 170 -15.56 -8.21 -2.62
N CYS A 171 -16.89 -8.26 -2.50
CA CYS A 171 -17.76 -7.23 -3.07
C CYS A 171 -17.49 -5.84 -2.47
N LEU A 172 -17.36 -5.75 -1.14
CA LEU A 172 -17.04 -4.49 -0.46
C LEU A 172 -15.68 -3.93 -0.89
N LEU A 173 -14.66 -4.78 -1.03
CA LEU A 173 -13.33 -4.35 -1.48
C LEU A 173 -13.35 -3.85 -2.92
N LEU A 174 -14.09 -4.50 -3.82
CA LEU A 174 -14.25 -4.02 -5.19
C LEU A 174 -14.93 -2.66 -5.23
N ILE A 175 -16.00 -2.47 -4.44
CA ILE A 175 -16.64 -1.15 -4.30
C ILE A 175 -15.62 -0.12 -3.81
N GLY A 176 -14.82 -0.44 -2.78
CA GLY A 176 -13.76 0.44 -2.29
C GLY A 176 -12.74 0.86 -3.37
N VAL A 177 -12.35 -0.08 -4.24
CA VAL A 177 -11.46 0.22 -5.38
C VAL A 177 -12.08 1.22 -6.35
N PHE A 178 -13.36 1.08 -6.68
CA PHE A 178 -14.04 2.01 -7.58
C PHE A 178 -14.28 3.38 -6.93
N LEU A 179 -14.61 3.42 -5.64
CA LEU A 179 -14.78 4.66 -4.88
C LEU A 179 -13.49 5.48 -4.76
N ALA A 180 -12.32 4.82 -4.71
CA ALA A 180 -11.03 5.50 -4.75
C ALA A 180 -10.78 6.25 -6.06
N ASN A 181 -11.45 5.83 -7.14
CA ASN A 181 -11.46 6.46 -8.45
C ASN A 181 -10.03 6.85 -8.92
N SER A 182 -9.17 5.83 -9.01
CA SER A 182 -7.73 5.96 -9.28
C SER A 182 -7.25 4.95 -10.32
N ARG A 183 -6.56 5.45 -11.36
CA ARG A 183 -5.94 4.62 -12.41
C ARG A 183 -4.94 3.61 -11.83
N ALA A 184 -4.10 4.04 -10.89
CA ALA A 184 -3.06 3.19 -10.30
C ALA A 184 -3.66 1.98 -9.57
N THR A 185 -4.73 2.22 -8.81
CA THR A 185 -5.45 1.16 -8.09
C THR A 185 -6.11 0.18 -9.05
N ILE A 186 -6.75 0.67 -10.12
CA ILE A 186 -7.35 -0.20 -11.14
C ILE A 186 -6.27 -1.04 -11.84
N LEU A 187 -5.14 -0.44 -12.21
CA LEU A 187 -4.01 -1.16 -12.80
C LEU A 187 -3.47 -2.25 -11.86
N ALA A 188 -3.36 -1.96 -10.56
CA ALA A 188 -2.98 -2.94 -9.55
C ALA A 188 -3.98 -4.10 -9.43
N LEU A 189 -5.29 -3.81 -9.53
CA LEU A 189 -6.38 -4.81 -9.56
C LEU A 189 -6.42 -5.61 -10.87
N VAL A 190 -5.90 -5.10 -11.98
CA VAL A 190 -5.77 -5.89 -13.22
C VAL A 190 -4.51 -6.74 -13.17
N PHE A 191 -3.38 -6.17 -12.72
CA PHE A 191 -2.09 -6.84 -12.65
C PHE A 191 -2.12 -8.07 -11.72
N GLY A 192 -2.79 -7.97 -10.58
CA GLY A 192 -2.84 -9.09 -9.64
C GLY A 192 -3.62 -10.31 -10.15
N LEU A 193 -4.42 -10.18 -11.21
CA LEU A 193 -5.08 -11.31 -11.87
C LEU A 193 -4.06 -12.33 -12.41
N LEU A 194 -2.84 -11.90 -12.71
CA LEU A 194 -1.74 -12.77 -13.18
C LEU A 194 -1.41 -13.91 -12.21
N GLN A 195 -1.79 -13.79 -10.92
CA GLN A 195 -1.58 -14.87 -9.95
C GLN A 195 -2.40 -16.12 -10.26
N PHE A 196 -3.57 -16.00 -10.89
CA PHE A 196 -4.45 -17.14 -11.16
C PHE A 196 -4.06 -17.85 -12.45
N ASP A 197 -3.84 -19.17 -12.40
CA ASP A 197 -3.52 -19.96 -13.60
C ASP A 197 -4.69 -20.05 -14.58
N TYR A 198 -5.92 -19.97 -14.06
CA TYR A 198 -7.15 -20.10 -14.84
C TYR A 198 -7.44 -18.88 -15.73
N ILE A 199 -6.81 -17.73 -15.43
CA ILE A 199 -6.86 -16.50 -16.26
C ILE A 199 -6.04 -16.65 -17.54
N ARG A 200 -5.34 -17.77 -17.75
CA ARG A 200 -4.78 -18.13 -19.06
C ARG A 200 -5.72 -18.99 -19.90
N LYS A 201 -6.86 -19.44 -19.35
CA LYS A 201 -7.86 -20.18 -20.13
C LYS A 201 -8.80 -19.18 -20.80
N PRO A 202 -8.93 -19.18 -22.14
CA PRO A 202 -9.68 -18.17 -22.87
C PRO A 202 -11.14 -18.09 -22.42
N LYS A 203 -11.77 -19.21 -22.06
CA LYS A 203 -13.16 -19.25 -21.57
C LYS A 203 -13.35 -18.52 -20.24
N THR A 204 -12.35 -18.49 -19.36
CA THR A 204 -12.48 -17.83 -18.05
C THR A 204 -12.02 -16.40 -18.07
N LEU A 205 -11.08 -16.07 -18.96
CA LEU A 205 -10.89 -14.68 -19.37
C LEU A 205 -12.20 -14.11 -19.92
N LEU A 206 -12.89 -14.84 -20.79
CA LEU A 206 -14.14 -14.37 -21.37
C LEU A 206 -15.21 -14.17 -20.30
N ILE A 207 -15.38 -15.11 -19.35
CA ILE A 207 -16.36 -14.96 -18.24
C ILE A 207 -15.97 -13.83 -17.28
N ALA A 208 -14.70 -13.73 -16.88
CA ALA A 208 -14.23 -12.67 -16.00
C ALA A 208 -14.33 -11.29 -16.68
N PHE A 209 -14.01 -11.23 -17.97
CA PHE A 209 -14.19 -10.06 -18.82
C PHE A 209 -15.66 -9.72 -18.99
N SER A 210 -16.56 -10.68 -19.19
CA SER A 210 -18.01 -10.44 -19.24
C SER A 210 -18.58 -9.96 -17.92
N ILE A 211 -18.13 -10.51 -16.78
CA ILE A 211 -18.54 -10.04 -15.44
C ILE A 211 -18.00 -8.62 -15.19
N PHE A 212 -16.73 -8.37 -15.53
CA PHE A 212 -16.14 -7.03 -15.51
C PHE A 212 -16.95 -6.08 -16.38
N LEU A 213 -17.25 -6.45 -17.64
CA LEU A 213 -18.04 -5.66 -18.57
C LEU A 213 -19.44 -5.38 -18.02
N ILE A 214 -20.14 -6.35 -17.43
CA ILE A 214 -21.47 -6.16 -16.83
C ILE A 214 -21.42 -5.23 -15.61
N MET A 215 -20.38 -5.32 -14.78
CA MET A 215 -20.17 -4.39 -13.67
C MET A 215 -19.78 -2.98 -14.14
N VAL A 216 -19.14 -2.89 -15.30
CA VAL A 216 -18.59 -1.66 -15.89
C VAL A 216 -19.55 -0.97 -16.86
N LEU A 217 -20.51 -1.68 -17.46
CA LEU A 217 -21.47 -1.15 -18.43
C LEU A 217 -22.28 0.06 -17.91
N PRO A 218 -22.68 0.12 -16.63
CA PRO A 218 -23.27 1.34 -16.04
C PRO A 218 -22.31 2.53 -15.94
N PHE A 219 -21.01 2.28 -16.11
CA PHE A 219 -19.89 3.21 -16.00
C PHE A 219 -19.10 3.25 -17.33
N SER A 220 -19.75 3.06 -18.48
CA SER A 220 -19.07 2.99 -19.79
C SER A 220 -18.24 4.24 -20.08
N ASP A 221 -18.79 5.41 -19.79
CA ASP A 221 -18.11 6.71 -19.99
C ASP A 221 -16.90 6.85 -19.06
N TYR A 222 -17.01 6.34 -17.84
CA TYR A 222 -15.92 6.30 -16.88
C TYR A 222 -14.74 5.45 -17.40
N ILE A 223 -15.01 4.24 -17.91
CA ILE A 223 -13.94 3.36 -18.40
C ILE A 223 -13.36 3.84 -19.72
N LEU A 224 -14.17 4.40 -20.62
CA LEU A 224 -13.66 5.08 -21.82
C LEU A 224 -12.73 6.23 -21.44
N ASN A 225 -13.13 7.07 -20.49
CA ASN A 225 -12.27 8.17 -20.05
C ASN A 225 -11.03 7.69 -19.29
N VAL A 226 -11.12 6.61 -18.50
CA VAL A 226 -9.94 5.96 -17.89
C VAL A 226 -9.01 5.41 -18.96
N TYR A 227 -9.54 4.71 -19.98
CA TYR A 227 -8.77 4.18 -21.09
C TYR A 227 -8.07 5.29 -21.87
N HIS A 228 -8.79 6.34 -22.27
CA HIS A 228 -8.20 7.51 -22.93
C HIS A 228 -7.15 8.16 -22.04
N SER A 229 -7.42 8.35 -20.75
CA SER A 229 -6.42 8.93 -19.86
C SER A 229 -5.17 8.06 -19.64
N ILE A 230 -5.24 6.74 -19.86
CA ILE A 230 -4.07 5.84 -19.73
C ILE A 230 -3.30 5.75 -21.04
N PHE A 231 -3.99 5.73 -22.18
CA PHE A 231 -3.41 5.38 -23.49
C PHE A 231 -3.40 6.52 -24.51
N ASP A 232 -4.04 7.65 -24.23
CA ASP A 232 -4.00 8.84 -25.08
C ASP A 232 -2.81 9.73 -24.69
N PHE A 233 -1.76 9.65 -25.50
CA PHE A 233 -0.55 10.46 -25.35
C PHE A 233 -0.68 11.86 -25.98
N THR A 234 -1.84 12.20 -26.54
CA THR A 234 -2.04 13.48 -27.26
C THR A 234 -2.42 14.65 -26.35
N GLY A 235 -2.67 14.42 -25.05
CA GLY A 235 -2.91 15.47 -24.06
C GLY A 235 -4.28 16.15 -24.10
N ASN A 236 -5.20 15.68 -24.94
CA ASN A 236 -6.50 16.35 -25.17
C ASN A 236 -7.60 16.01 -24.14
N TYR A 237 -7.35 15.06 -23.23
CA TYR A 237 -8.29 14.69 -22.17
C TYR A 237 -7.74 15.16 -20.83
N ASP A 238 -8.10 16.39 -20.44
CA ASP A 238 -7.69 17.00 -19.19
C ASP A 238 -8.52 16.43 -18.03
N VAL A 239 -8.19 15.20 -17.64
CA VAL A 239 -8.78 14.53 -16.49
C VAL A 239 -7.86 14.77 -15.30
N GLY A 240 -8.34 15.55 -14.33
CA GLY A 240 -7.53 16.04 -13.20
C GLY A 240 -6.60 15.00 -12.58
N GLY A 241 -5.37 15.42 -12.25
CA GLY A 241 -4.31 14.59 -11.69
C GLY A 241 -2.94 14.88 -12.32
N SER A 242 -1.92 14.08 -11.97
CA SER A 242 -0.57 14.25 -12.49
C SER A 242 -0.45 13.94 -13.99
N SER A 243 0.05 14.89 -14.77
CA SER A 243 0.45 14.68 -16.17
C SER A 243 1.84 14.03 -16.26
N MET A 244 2.17 13.44 -17.42
CA MET A 244 3.50 12.90 -17.67
C MET A 244 4.58 13.98 -17.54
N ASP A 245 4.33 15.18 -18.03
CA ASP A 245 5.28 16.31 -17.94
C ASP A 245 5.56 16.70 -16.48
N MET A 246 4.53 16.71 -15.62
CA MET A 246 4.71 16.93 -14.18
C MET A 246 5.58 15.84 -13.55
N ARG A 247 5.35 14.56 -13.93
CA ARG A 247 6.17 13.44 -13.43
C ARG A 247 7.62 13.52 -13.91
N MET A 248 7.87 13.94 -15.14
CA MET A 248 9.21 14.17 -15.66
C MET A 248 9.90 15.31 -14.92
N ARG A 249 9.20 16.41 -14.65
CA ARG A 249 9.73 17.52 -13.84
C ARG A 249 10.06 17.08 -12.41
N GLN A 250 9.19 16.30 -11.77
CA GLN A 250 9.45 15.71 -10.45
C GLN A 250 10.70 14.81 -10.46
N LEU A 251 10.89 14.03 -11.53
CA LEU A 251 12.09 13.20 -11.70
C LEU A 251 13.35 14.04 -11.85
N ASP A 252 13.32 15.09 -12.67
CA ASP A 252 14.48 15.99 -12.87
C ASP A 252 14.92 16.63 -11.55
N ILE A 253 13.96 17.15 -10.78
CA ILE A 253 14.23 17.72 -9.45
C ILE A 253 14.79 16.64 -8.50
N SER A 254 14.20 15.45 -8.52
CA SER A 254 14.65 14.32 -7.69
C SER A 254 16.09 13.91 -8.02
N LEU A 255 16.45 13.88 -9.31
CA LEU A 255 17.80 13.55 -9.76
C LEU A 255 18.80 14.65 -9.41
N PHE A 256 18.43 15.91 -9.59
CA PHE A 256 19.26 17.04 -9.20
C PHE A 256 19.61 16.99 -7.71
N LEU A 257 18.61 16.77 -6.84
CA LEU A 257 18.80 16.63 -5.40
C LEU A 257 19.58 15.37 -5.02
N PHE A 258 19.32 14.24 -5.68
CA PHE A 258 20.08 13.01 -5.48
C PHE A 258 21.57 13.21 -5.76
N LEU A 259 21.93 13.94 -6.82
CA LEU A 259 23.33 14.20 -7.17
C LEU A 259 24.07 15.05 -6.12
N GLN A 260 23.36 15.80 -5.28
CA GLN A 260 23.98 16.58 -4.19
C GLN A 260 24.40 15.71 -3.00
N ASN A 261 23.65 14.65 -2.70
CA ASN A 261 24.01 13.66 -1.68
C ASN A 261 23.60 12.24 -2.11
N PRO A 262 24.37 11.61 -3.02
CA PRO A 262 23.93 10.39 -3.69
C PRO A 262 23.92 9.16 -2.78
N ILE A 263 24.72 9.15 -1.70
CA ILE A 263 24.83 7.98 -0.83
C ILE A 263 23.67 7.93 0.16
N PHE A 264 23.42 9.04 0.87
CA PHE A 264 22.46 9.09 1.98
C PHE A 264 21.14 9.80 1.63
N GLY A 265 21.11 10.57 0.55
CA GLY A 265 20.00 11.49 0.26
C GLY A 265 20.01 12.70 1.19
N GLY A 266 18.96 13.52 1.11
CA GLY A 266 18.75 14.68 1.97
C GLY A 266 18.29 14.35 3.40
N GLY A 267 18.01 13.08 3.71
CA GLY A 267 17.51 12.65 5.01
C GLY A 267 15.98 12.54 5.08
N LEU A 268 15.49 11.96 6.19
CA LEU A 268 14.06 11.74 6.41
C LEU A 268 13.28 13.05 6.43
N SER A 269 12.14 13.09 5.74
CA SER A 269 11.27 14.27 5.60
C SER A 269 11.84 15.44 4.79
N MET A 270 12.90 15.22 4.02
CA MET A 270 13.42 16.23 3.08
C MET A 270 12.36 16.66 2.06
N ILE A 271 11.51 15.76 1.57
CA ILE A 271 10.44 16.13 0.63
C ILE A 271 9.44 17.07 1.28
N TYR A 272 9.07 16.80 2.53
CA TYR A 272 8.16 17.65 3.29
C TYR A 272 8.75 19.06 3.49
N TYR A 273 10.01 19.14 3.89
CA TYR A 273 10.75 20.39 4.04
C TYR A 273 10.82 21.18 2.73
N LEU A 274 11.15 20.51 1.61
CA LEU A 274 11.23 21.14 0.30
C LEU A 274 9.88 21.70 -0.16
N MET A 275 8.78 21.03 0.16
CA MET A 275 7.44 21.45 -0.22
C MET A 275 6.87 22.56 0.67
N THR A 276 7.21 22.58 1.96
CA THR A 276 6.61 23.49 2.95
C THR A 276 7.47 24.71 3.21
N ASP A 277 8.74 24.49 3.56
CA ASP A 277 9.64 25.57 4.00
C ASP A 277 10.35 26.22 2.81
N ILE A 278 10.83 25.42 1.85
CA ILE A 278 11.48 25.94 0.63
C ILE A 278 10.44 26.27 -0.46
N SER A 279 9.23 25.71 -0.36
CA SER A 279 8.12 25.95 -1.28
C SER A 279 8.47 25.68 -2.75
N ILE A 280 8.94 24.47 -3.08
CA ILE A 280 9.14 24.01 -4.47
C ILE A 280 7.83 23.39 -5.00
N PRO A 281 6.97 24.14 -5.73
CA PRO A 281 5.63 23.68 -6.07
C PRO A 281 5.66 22.55 -7.11
N GLU A 282 6.70 22.51 -7.96
CA GLU A 282 6.88 21.49 -8.99
C GLU A 282 7.15 20.09 -8.43
N LEU A 283 7.50 19.99 -7.14
CA LEU A 283 7.62 18.70 -6.49
C LEU A 283 6.24 18.04 -6.31
N ALA A 284 5.16 18.83 -6.22
CA ALA A 284 3.76 18.40 -6.26
C ALA A 284 3.47 17.07 -5.52
N GLY A 285 3.93 16.94 -4.27
CA GLY A 285 3.69 15.75 -3.44
C GLY A 285 4.62 14.56 -3.69
N ALA A 286 5.53 14.67 -4.65
CA ALA A 286 6.48 13.63 -5.05
C ALA A 286 5.77 12.27 -5.21
N GLU A 287 4.79 12.20 -6.11
CA GLU A 287 3.77 11.15 -6.20
C GLU A 287 4.26 9.74 -6.62
N SER A 288 5.55 9.41 -6.45
CA SER A 288 6.12 8.08 -6.67
C SER A 288 7.10 7.72 -5.56
N GLN A 289 7.09 6.45 -5.15
CA GLN A 289 8.10 5.90 -4.22
C GLN A 289 9.54 6.12 -4.73
N LEU A 290 9.75 6.19 -6.04
CA LEU A 290 11.05 6.47 -6.62
C LEU A 290 11.61 7.83 -6.18
N PHE A 291 10.76 8.87 -6.15
CA PHE A 291 11.17 10.23 -5.77
C PHE A 291 11.60 10.29 -4.29
N TYR A 292 10.88 9.60 -3.41
CA TYR A 292 11.27 9.44 -2.00
C TYR A 292 12.61 8.72 -1.84
N LEU A 293 12.85 7.68 -2.64
CA LEU A 293 14.12 6.95 -2.59
C LEU A 293 15.28 7.83 -3.05
N LEU A 294 15.10 8.60 -4.13
CA LEU A 294 16.13 9.50 -4.66
C LEU A 294 16.41 10.68 -3.72
N ILE A 295 15.37 11.39 -3.29
CA ILE A 295 15.51 12.63 -2.52
C ILE A 295 15.89 12.35 -1.07
N GLU A 296 15.19 11.43 -0.39
CA GLU A 296 15.34 11.29 1.08
C GLU A 296 16.38 10.24 1.48
N ARG A 297 16.55 9.18 0.70
CA ARG A 297 17.27 7.98 1.15
C ARG A 297 18.53 7.63 0.34
N GLY A 298 18.74 8.25 -0.81
CA GLY A 298 19.90 8.03 -1.68
C GLY A 298 20.09 6.56 -2.09
N LEU A 299 21.33 6.23 -2.48
CA LEU A 299 21.70 4.90 -2.97
C LEU A 299 21.53 3.83 -1.89
N LEU A 300 21.83 4.13 -0.63
CA LEU A 300 21.62 3.18 0.47
C LEU A 300 20.14 2.82 0.63
N GLY A 301 19.25 3.80 0.54
CA GLY A 301 17.81 3.58 0.55
C GLY A 301 17.32 2.73 -0.62
N ILE A 302 17.79 3.04 -1.84
CA ILE A 302 17.45 2.29 -3.06
C ILE A 302 17.88 0.83 -2.93
N LEU A 303 19.14 0.58 -2.54
CA LEU A 303 19.67 -0.77 -2.37
C LEU A 303 18.94 -1.53 -1.26
N GLY A 304 18.64 -0.88 -0.14
CA GLY A 304 17.85 -1.47 0.95
C GLY A 304 16.43 -1.83 0.50
N TYR A 305 15.77 -0.96 -0.26
CA TYR A 305 14.43 -1.19 -0.79
C TYR A 305 14.40 -2.34 -1.82
N LEU A 306 15.37 -2.37 -2.73
CA LEU A 306 15.53 -3.49 -3.69
C LEU A 306 15.78 -4.81 -2.98
N TRP A 307 16.67 -4.81 -1.98
CA TRP A 307 16.94 -5.99 -1.16
C TRP A 307 15.68 -6.48 -0.44
N LEU A 308 14.87 -5.56 0.10
CA LEU A 308 13.60 -5.89 0.76
C LEU A 308 12.60 -6.51 -0.23
N ILE A 309 12.43 -5.95 -1.42
CA ILE A 309 11.57 -6.53 -2.47
C ILE A 309 12.02 -7.95 -2.82
N ILE A 310 13.32 -8.14 -3.05
CA ILE A 310 13.88 -9.45 -3.39
C ILE A 310 13.63 -10.45 -2.24
N SER A 311 13.81 -10.01 -1.00
CA SER A 311 13.55 -10.81 0.20
C SER A 311 12.07 -11.19 0.32
N MET A 312 11.16 -10.25 0.08
CA MET A 312 9.72 -10.51 0.05
C MET A 312 9.36 -11.54 -1.02
N CYS A 313 9.88 -11.40 -2.25
CA CYS A 313 9.66 -12.35 -3.35
C CYS A 313 10.16 -13.79 -3.04
N LYS A 314 11.13 -13.94 -2.14
CA LYS A 314 11.68 -15.24 -1.71
C LYS A 314 11.00 -15.83 -0.47
N LEU A 315 10.14 -15.08 0.23
CA LEU A 315 9.57 -15.48 1.52
C LEU A 315 8.70 -16.75 1.47
N LEU A 316 7.92 -16.92 0.39
CA LEU A 316 6.96 -18.02 0.23
C LEU A 316 7.35 -18.92 -0.94
N PRO A 317 8.40 -19.77 -0.82
CA PRO A 317 8.89 -20.57 -1.95
C PRO A 317 7.84 -21.57 -2.46
N SER A 318 7.00 -22.13 -1.58
CA SER A 318 5.91 -23.04 -1.96
C SER A 318 4.79 -22.35 -2.75
N TYR A 319 4.70 -21.02 -2.66
CA TYR A 319 3.69 -20.22 -3.35
C TYR A 319 4.35 -19.10 -4.16
N ARG A 320 5.49 -19.41 -4.80
CA ARG A 320 6.35 -18.42 -5.49
C ARG A 320 5.58 -17.54 -6.48
N LYS A 321 4.66 -18.12 -7.26
CA LYS A 321 3.86 -17.37 -8.25
C LYS A 321 3.00 -16.31 -7.57
N PHE A 322 2.21 -16.69 -6.57
CA PHE A 322 1.41 -15.76 -5.78
C PHE A 322 2.31 -14.70 -5.14
N ASN A 323 3.41 -15.12 -4.50
CA ASN A 323 4.31 -14.22 -3.79
C ASN A 323 4.89 -13.14 -4.70
N MET A 324 5.43 -13.51 -5.87
CA MET A 324 5.98 -12.54 -6.83
C MET A 324 4.92 -11.58 -7.36
N VAL A 325 3.72 -12.08 -7.69
CA VAL A 325 2.62 -11.21 -8.16
C VAL A 325 2.16 -10.29 -7.04
N PHE A 326 1.99 -10.78 -5.82
CA PHE A 326 1.56 -10.00 -4.66
C PHE A 326 2.54 -8.86 -4.32
N VAL A 327 3.85 -9.15 -4.34
CA VAL A 327 4.89 -8.12 -4.20
C VAL A 327 4.86 -7.16 -5.38
N GLY A 328 4.68 -7.66 -6.61
CA GLY A 328 4.58 -6.85 -7.82
C GLY A 328 3.41 -5.86 -7.79
N ILE A 329 2.25 -6.26 -7.25
CA ILE A 329 1.09 -5.37 -7.03
C ILE A 329 1.50 -4.19 -6.15
N TRP A 330 2.18 -4.45 -5.04
CA TRP A 330 2.64 -3.39 -4.12
C TRP A 330 3.64 -2.45 -4.79
N VAL A 331 4.62 -3.00 -5.50
CA VAL A 331 5.64 -2.21 -6.20
C VAL A 331 4.99 -1.35 -7.28
N LEU A 332 4.09 -1.92 -8.08
CA LEU A 332 3.37 -1.20 -9.12
C LEU A 332 2.52 -0.09 -8.52
N ALA A 333 1.72 -0.40 -7.49
CA ALA A 333 0.92 0.60 -6.79
C ALA A 333 1.80 1.76 -6.32
N SER A 334 2.84 1.49 -5.53
CA SER A 334 3.70 2.50 -4.89
C SER A 334 4.55 3.33 -5.87
N PHE A 335 4.91 2.77 -7.03
CA PHE A 335 5.72 3.48 -8.04
C PHE A 335 4.86 4.28 -9.01
N VAL A 336 3.69 3.76 -9.41
CA VAL A 336 2.74 4.46 -10.27
C VAL A 336 2.04 5.58 -9.50
N SER A 337 1.73 5.33 -8.22
CA SER A 337 1.14 6.33 -7.35
C SER A 337 1.64 6.19 -5.92
N LEU A 338 2.01 7.30 -5.30
CA LEU A 338 2.45 7.27 -3.92
C LEU A 338 1.31 6.82 -3.01
N THR A 339 1.54 5.71 -2.31
CA THR A 339 0.64 5.14 -1.32
C THR A 339 0.78 5.87 0.02
N VAL A 340 0.61 7.20 0.04
CA VAL A 340 0.81 8.03 1.25
C VAL A 340 0.02 7.44 2.41
N GLY A 341 0.73 7.08 3.49
CA GLY A 341 0.13 6.50 4.70
C GLY A 341 0.05 4.98 4.72
N LEU A 342 0.30 4.28 3.61
CA LEU A 342 0.58 2.85 3.58
C LEU A 342 2.07 2.65 3.36
N TYR A 343 2.75 2.05 4.34
CA TYR A 343 4.17 1.75 4.23
C TYR A 343 4.36 0.34 3.69
N ILE A 344 5.59 0.02 3.27
CA ILE A 344 5.96 -1.34 2.80
C ILE A 344 5.69 -2.44 3.85
N ASN A 345 5.50 -2.07 5.13
CA ASN A 345 5.06 -2.97 6.18
C ASN A 345 3.68 -3.60 5.89
N PHE A 346 2.81 -2.92 5.12
CA PHE A 346 1.46 -3.34 4.86
C PHE A 346 1.37 -4.67 4.09
N PRO A 347 2.00 -4.82 2.90
CA PRO A 347 2.08 -6.13 2.24
C PRO A 347 2.90 -7.15 3.05
N ILE A 348 3.93 -6.70 3.80
CA ILE A 348 4.75 -7.59 4.63
C ILE A 348 3.91 -8.30 5.69
N ILE A 349 2.98 -7.60 6.36
CA ILE A 349 2.12 -8.21 7.37
C ILE A 349 1.30 -9.36 6.79
N PHE A 350 0.71 -9.18 5.61
CA PHE A 350 -0.07 -10.24 4.93
C PHE A 350 0.80 -11.42 4.50
N LEU A 351 2.00 -11.13 3.99
CA LEU A 351 2.99 -12.16 3.66
C LEU A 351 3.43 -12.96 4.91
N LEU A 352 3.61 -12.29 6.06
CA LEU A 352 3.93 -12.93 7.33
C LEU A 352 2.80 -13.83 7.83
N ILE A 353 1.53 -13.41 7.70
CA ILE A 353 0.37 -14.24 8.03
C ILE A 353 0.38 -15.53 7.19
N ILE A 354 0.65 -15.43 5.89
CA ILE A 354 0.74 -16.60 5.01
C ILE A 354 1.93 -17.49 5.40
N TYR A 355 3.11 -16.89 5.62
CA TYR A 355 4.31 -17.62 6.02
C TYR A 355 4.09 -18.42 7.31
N LYS A 356 3.48 -17.80 8.33
CA LYS A 356 3.13 -18.46 9.59
C LYS A 356 2.10 -19.56 9.39
N SER A 357 1.09 -19.31 8.57
CA SER A 357 0.07 -20.32 8.24
C SER A 357 0.69 -21.53 7.54
N GLN A 358 1.68 -21.32 6.67
CA GLN A 358 2.45 -22.41 6.06
C GLN A 358 3.26 -23.19 7.10
N LYS A 359 3.96 -22.51 8.02
CA LYS A 359 4.73 -23.16 9.10
C LYS A 359 3.86 -23.98 10.04
N LEU A 360 2.61 -23.57 10.22
CA LEU A 360 1.60 -24.27 11.02
C LEU A 360 0.84 -25.36 10.25
N ASN A 361 1.22 -25.64 8.99
CA ASN A 361 0.54 -26.59 8.12
C ASN A 361 -0.97 -26.30 7.99
N LEU A 362 -1.34 -25.02 7.92
CA LEU A 362 -2.73 -24.58 7.75
C LEU A 362 -3.10 -24.32 6.29
N LEU A 363 -2.17 -24.52 5.35
CA LEU A 363 -2.37 -24.24 3.93
C LEU A 363 -2.14 -25.50 3.09
N LYS A 364 -3.05 -25.75 2.16
CA LYS A 364 -2.97 -26.79 1.13
C LYS A 364 -1.77 -26.53 0.24
N ARG A 365 -0.96 -27.56 -0.02
CA ARG A 365 0.15 -27.48 -0.97
C ARG A 365 -0.34 -27.02 -2.35
#